data_AF-A0A6M5YN13-F1
#
_entry.id   AF-A0A6M5YN13-F1
#
_cell.length_a   1.000
_cell.length_b   1.000
_cell.length_c   1.000
_cell.angle_alpha   90.00
_cell.angle_beta   90.00
_cell.angle_gamma   90.00
#
_symmetry.space_group_name_H-M   'P 1'
#
loop_
_entity.id
_entity.type
_entity.pdbx_description
1 polymer ?
#
loop_
_entity_poly.entity_id
_entity_poly.type
_entity_poly.pdbx_seq_one_letter_code
_entity_poly.pdbx_strand_id
1 'polypeptide(L)' 'MTNPTARLPAKLHRRVCLVLTEDAVLAEELLARKKLATEVAGRLSEKVLLIRPGRLDAVLDELRKMGHTPQVVGK' A
#
# COMPACT_ATOMS: atom_id res chain seq x y z
N MET A 1 -25.26 25.32 2.20
CA MET A 1 -26.08 24.66 1.18
C MET A 1 -25.27 23.51 0.59
N THR A 2 -25.56 22.27 0.96
CA THR A 2 -24.91 21.06 0.43
C THR A 2 -25.55 20.73 -0.91
N ASN A 3 -24.79 20.77 -2.01
CA ASN A 3 -25.30 20.46 -3.34
C ASN A 3 -25.59 18.93 -3.43
N PRO A 4 -26.85 18.48 -3.53
CA PRO A 4 -27.21 17.06 -3.53
C PRO A 4 -26.73 16.30 -4.77
N THR A 5 -26.17 17.02 -5.75
CA THR A 5 -25.70 16.47 -7.04
C THR A 5 -24.19 16.22 -7.09
N ALA A 6 -23.46 16.51 -6.01
CA ALA A 6 -22.02 16.26 -5.96
C ALA A 6 -21.74 14.75 -5.92
N ARG A 7 -21.50 14.15 -7.09
CA ARG A 7 -21.07 12.75 -7.20
C ARG A 7 -19.66 12.61 -6.65
N LEU A 8 -19.48 11.76 -5.64
CA LEU A 8 -18.17 11.39 -5.13
C LEU A 8 -17.44 10.54 -6.19
N PRO A 9 -16.27 10.95 -6.69
CA PRO A 9 -15.47 10.09 -7.55
C PRO A 9 -14.97 8.90 -6.72
N ALA A 10 -15.29 7.69 -7.16
CA ALA A 10 -14.86 6.45 -6.51
C ALA A 10 -14.05 5.59 -7.48
N LYS A 11 -12.93 5.03 -6.99
CA LYS A 11 -12.11 4.08 -7.74
C LYS A 11 -12.19 2.72 -7.10
N LEU A 12 -12.61 1.72 -7.87
CA LEU A 12 -12.67 0.34 -7.41
C LEU A 12 -11.31 -0.34 -7.55
N HIS A 13 -10.79 -0.83 -6.42
CA HIS A 13 -9.60 -1.66 -6.37
C HIS A 13 -9.99 -3.10 -6.00
N ARG A 14 -9.65 -4.08 -6.84
CA ARG A 14 -9.92 -5.51 -6.58
C ARG A 14 -8.59 -6.27 -6.52
N ARG A 15 -8.54 -7.32 -5.69
CA ARG A 15 -7.35 -8.19 -5.53
C ARG A 15 -6.08 -7.41 -5.16
N VAL A 16 -6.24 -6.47 -4.23
CA VAL A 16 -5.16 -5.68 -3.64
C VAL A 16 -4.71 -6.32 -2.34
N CYS A 17 -3.43 -6.17 -2.00
CA CYS A 17 -2.91 -6.47 -0.67
C CYS A 17 -2.58 -5.17 0.07
N LEU A 18 -2.50 -5.29 1.39
CA LEU A 18 -2.08 -4.22 2.28
C LEU A 18 -0.72 -4.56 2.86
N VAL A 19 0.15 -3.56 2.95
CA VAL A 19 1.35 -3.64 3.78
C VAL A 19 1.08 -2.86 5.05
N LEU A 20 1.06 -3.56 6.16
CA LEU A 20 1.01 -2.97 7.50
C LEU A 20 2.45 -2.80 7.98
N THR A 21 2.83 -1.58 8.31
CA THR A 21 4.12 -1.27 8.92
C THR A 21 3.99 -1.14 10.43
N GLU A 22 5.10 -1.34 11.15
CA GLU A 22 5.15 -1.18 12.60
C GLU A 22 4.84 0.26 13.04
N ASP A 23 5.42 1.22 12.31
CA ASP A 23 5.24 2.65 12.54
C ASP A 23 5.15 3.44 11.23
N ALA A 24 4.94 4.75 11.37
CA ALA A 24 4.82 5.68 10.26
C ALA A 24 6.17 5.96 9.57
N VAL A 25 7.29 5.88 10.32
CA VAL A 25 8.63 6.12 9.78
C VAL A 25 8.98 5.05 8.76
N LEU A 26 8.74 3.78 9.10
CA LEU A 26 8.92 2.67 8.18
C LEU A 26 8.03 2.83 6.93
N ALA A 27 6.79 3.29 7.07
CA ALA A 27 5.93 3.55 5.91
C ALA A 27 6.50 4.63 4.98
N GLU A 28 7.11 5.68 5.53
CA GLU A 28 7.84 6.68 4.73
C GLU A 28 9.08 6.11 4.06
N GLU A 29 9.87 5.30 4.76
CA GLU A 29 11.05 4.64 4.20
C GLU A 29 10.70 3.75 3.01
N LEU A 30 9.59 3.01 3.09
CA LEU A 30 9.09 2.21 1.97
C LEU A 30 8.70 3.11 0.78
N LEU A 31 8.06 4.26 1.02
CA LEU A 31 7.68 5.20 -0.05
C LEU A 31 8.86 5.97 -0.65
N ALA A 32 9.91 6.22 0.13
CA ALA A 32 11.12 6.88 -0.36
C ALA A 32 11.90 5.98 -1.36
N ARG A 33 11.65 4.67 -1.34
CA ARG A 33 12.27 3.72 -2.26
C ARG A 33 11.49 3.62 -3.57
N LYS A 34 12.12 4.08 -4.65
CA LYS A 34 11.53 4.10 -6.00
C LYS A 34 10.83 2.80 -6.41
N LYS A 35 11.46 1.63 -6.14
CA LYS A 35 10.89 0.32 -6.51
C LYS A 35 9.64 -0.05 -5.73
N LEU A 36 9.51 0.34 -4.47
CA LEU A 36 8.32 0.08 -3.67
C LEU A 36 7.23 1.11 -3.95
N ALA A 37 7.60 2.38 -4.09
CA ALA A 37 6.67 3.45 -4.43
C ALA A 37 5.88 3.17 -5.73
N THR A 38 6.52 2.55 -6.73
CA THR A 38 5.86 2.15 -7.99
C THR A 38 4.85 1.03 -7.82
N GLU A 39 4.88 0.30 -6.71
CA GLU A 39 3.91 -0.75 -6.41
C GLU A 39 2.76 -0.26 -5.51
N VAL A 40 2.92 0.88 -4.83
CA VAL A 40 1.91 1.45 -3.92
C VAL A 40 0.84 2.26 -4.68
N ALA A 41 -0.41 1.80 -4.62
CA ALA A 41 -1.58 2.49 -5.17
C ALA A 41 -2.01 3.70 -4.32
N GLY A 42 -1.73 3.69 -3.02
CA GLY A 42 -2.01 4.80 -2.12
C GLY A 42 -1.74 4.44 -0.67
N ARG A 43 -1.99 5.39 0.22
CA ARG A 43 -1.88 5.21 1.68
C ARG A 43 -3.28 5.28 2.29
N LEU A 44 -3.66 4.28 3.08
CA LEU A 44 -4.96 4.22 3.77
C LEU A 44 -4.89 4.82 5.18
N SER A 45 -3.72 4.73 5.81
CA SER A 45 -3.38 5.39 7.07
C SER A 45 -1.86 5.57 7.15
N GLU A 46 -1.35 6.26 8.16
CA GLU A 46 0.10 6.45 8.35
C GLU A 46 0.91 5.15 8.35
N LYS A 47 0.30 4.01 8.71
CA LYS A 47 0.95 2.70 8.79
C LYS A 47 0.47 1.69 7.75
N VAL A 48 -0.47 2.06 6.88
CA VAL A 48 -1.11 1.13 5.96
C VAL A 48 -0.96 1.60 4.52
N LEU A 49 -0.17 0.84 3.75
CA LEU A 49 0.03 1.07 2.32
C LEU A 49 -0.87 0.11 1.52
N LEU A 50 -1.59 0.67 0.57
CA LEU A 50 -2.38 -0.08 -0.41
C LEU A 50 -1.50 -0.42 -1.60
N ILE A 51 -1.36 -1.71 -1.91
CA ILE A 51 -0.55 -2.19 -3.03
C ILE A 51 -1.40 -2.34 -4.29
N ARG A 52 -0.82 -2.02 -5.45
CA ARG A 52 -1.44 -2.23 -6.76
C ARG A 52 -1.76 -3.73 -6.98
N PRO A 53 -2.87 -4.07 -7.66
CA PRO A 53 -3.20 -5.46 -7.94
C PRO A 53 -2.07 -6.21 -8.67
N GLY A 54 -1.82 -7.47 -8.28
CA GLY A 54 -0.81 -8.32 -8.92
C GLY A 54 0.64 -7.99 -8.59
N ARG A 55 0.90 -7.12 -7.60
CA ARG A 55 2.25 -6.69 -7.21
C ARG A 55 2.76 -7.28 -5.90
N LEU A 56 2.03 -8.26 -5.34
CA LEU A 56 2.38 -8.88 -4.05
C LEU A 56 3.81 -9.43 -4.04
N ASP A 57 4.16 -10.27 -5.02
CA ASP A 57 5.48 -10.92 -5.04
C ASP A 57 6.62 -9.91 -5.16
N ALA A 58 6.45 -8.89 -6.03
CA ALA A 58 7.43 -7.82 -6.19
C ALA A 58 7.66 -7.03 -4.88
N VAL A 59 6.58 -6.75 -4.14
CA VAL A 59 6.66 -6.09 -2.83
C VAL A 59 7.35 -7.00 -1.80
N LEU A 60 6.98 -8.28 -1.72
CA LEU A 60 7.60 -9.23 -0.79
C LEU A 60 9.10 -9.38 -1.06
N ASP A 61 9.50 -9.45 -2.32
CA ASP A 61 10.90 -9.57 -2.71
C ASP A 61 11.71 -8.34 -2.36
N GLU A 62 11.17 -7.15 -2.57
CA GLU A 62 11.87 -5.91 -2.23
C GLU A 62 11.96 -5.72 -0.71
N LEU A 63 10.91 -6.06 0.04
CA LEU A 63 10.95 -6.06 1.51
C LEU A 63 12.01 -7.04 2.06
N ARG A 64 12.13 -8.24 1.47
CA ARG A 64 13.19 -9.20 1.84
C ARG A 64 14.58 -8.65 1.54
N LYS A 65 14.78 -7.98 0.40
CA LYS A 65 16.05 -7.31 0.06
C LYS A 65 16.41 -6.19 1.02
N MET A 66 15.43 -5.59 1.68
CA MET A 66 15.62 -4.61 2.74
C MET A 66 15.99 -5.23 4.10
N GLY A 67 16.00 -6.56 4.21
CA GLY A 67 16.25 -7.27 5.47
C GLY A 67 15.01 -7.46 6.33
N HIS A 68 13.81 -7.12 5.83
CA HIS A 68 12.56 -7.40 6.53
C HIS A 68 12.11 -8.85 6.30
N THR A 69 11.32 -9.37 7.24
CA THR A 69 10.71 -10.70 7.18
C THR A 69 9.18 -10.59 7.07
N PRO A 70 8.64 -10.17 5.91
CA PRO A 70 7.21 -9.92 5.76
C PRO A 70 6.39 -11.19 5.98
N GLN A 71 5.39 -11.12 6.86
CA GLN A 71 4.43 -12.18 7.11
C GLN A 71 3.15 -11.93 6.32
N VAL A 72 2.70 -12.95 5.59
CA VAL A 72 1.41 -12.90 4.89
C VAL A 72 0.33 -13.41 5.83
N VAL A 73 -0.54 -12.51 6.26
CA VAL A 73 -1.71 -12.82 7.11
C VAL A 73 -2.97 -12.92 6.24
N GLY A 74 -3.81 -13.94 6.47
CA GLY A 74 -5.11 -14.09 5.79
C GLY A 74 -5.05 -14.69 4.39
N LYS A 75 -4.50 -15.91 4.25
CA LYS A 75 -4.62 -16.71 3.01
C LYS A 75 -6.05 -17.16 2.75
#